data_AF-A0A0G0MPI9-F1
#
_entry.id   AF-A0A0G0MPI9-F1
#
_cell.length_a   1.000
_cell.length_b   1.000
_cell.length_c   1.000
_cell.angle_alpha   90.00
_cell.angle_beta   90.00
_cell.angle_gamma   90.00
#
_symmetry.space_group_name_H-M   'P 1'
#
loop_
_entity.id
_entity.type
_entity.pdbx_description
1 polymer ?
#
loop_
_entity_poly.entity_id
_entity_poly.type
_entity_poly.pdbx_seq_one_letter_code
_entity_poly.pdbx_strand_id
1 'polypeptide(L)'
;MSEIIYVLTNEAMPGYLKIGKTNNNLEQRVRELSTSTSSPLPFTVFYACLVKDAQFVEHKLHDAFDDNRVNPKREFFRIAPERVVAALKLAELENITSKRDIVETKEDQDALDAARKIRSRFNFEMAKIPLGAEIYFTEMKTKKPEL
;
A
#
# COMPACT_ATOMS: atom_id res chain seq x y z
N MET A 1 -26.37 -0.92 10.08
CA MET A 1 -25.89 -0.97 8.69
C MET A 1 -24.42 -1.30 8.77
N SER A 2 -23.94 -2.28 8.01
CA SER A 2 -22.54 -2.68 8.04
C SER A 2 -21.74 -1.71 7.16
N GLU A 3 -20.70 -1.11 7.71
CA GLU A 3 -19.84 -0.16 7.00
C GLU A 3 -18.49 -0.82 6.69
N ILE A 4 -17.80 -0.38 5.64
CA ILE A 4 -16.54 -0.97 5.19
C ILE A 4 -15.40 -0.04 5.57
N ILE A 5 -14.36 -0.60 6.19
CA ILE A 5 -13.06 0.05 6.29
C ILE A 5 -12.10 -0.63 5.33
N TYR A 6 -11.29 0.18 4.65
CA TYR A 6 -10.28 -0.28 3.71
C TYR A 6 -8.92 0.36 3.95
N VAL A 7 -7.89 -0.38 3.58
CA VAL A 7 -6.49 0.04 3.57
C VAL A 7 -6.01 -0.03 2.12
N LEU A 8 -5.63 1.13 1.58
CA LEU A 8 -5.10 1.25 0.22
C LEU A 8 -3.60 1.49 0.27
N THR A 9 -2.90 0.84 -0.65
CA THR A 9 -1.47 1.07 -0.90
C THR A 9 -1.28 1.55 -2.34
N ASN A 10 -0.15 2.19 -2.60
CA ASN A 10 0.16 2.68 -3.94
C ASN A 10 1.57 2.29 -4.37
N GLU A 11 1.69 1.67 -5.54
CA GLU A 11 2.98 1.24 -6.11
C GLU A 11 3.88 2.40 -6.57
N ALA A 12 3.46 3.65 -6.42
CA ALA A 12 4.34 4.82 -6.57
C ALA A 12 4.90 5.31 -5.23
N MET A 13 4.25 4.99 -4.11
CA MET A 13 4.58 5.52 -2.79
C MET A 13 4.81 4.37 -1.79
N PRO A 14 6.00 3.74 -1.80
CA PRO A 14 6.27 2.61 -0.93
C PRO A 14 6.34 3.04 0.54
N GLY A 15 5.72 2.25 1.42
CA GLY A 15 5.66 2.54 2.85
C GLY A 15 4.61 3.58 3.25
N TYR A 16 3.80 4.06 2.29
CA TYR A 16 2.63 4.89 2.56
C TYR A 16 1.37 4.06 2.36
N LEU A 17 0.42 4.25 3.26
CA LEU A 17 -0.93 3.70 3.13
C LEU A 17 -1.98 4.78 3.39
N LYS A 18 -3.15 4.57 2.81
CA LYS A 18 -4.35 5.35 3.06
C LYS A 18 -5.38 4.48 3.76
N ILE A 19 -5.85 4.95 4.90
CA ILE A 19 -6.99 4.36 5.60
C ILE A 19 -8.22 5.18 5.19
N GLY A 20 -9.34 4.51 4.96
CA GLY A 20 -10.60 5.18 4.71
C GLY A 20 -11.78 4.24 4.90
N LYS A 21 -12.98 4.81 4.85
CA LYS A 21 -14.24 4.09 4.97
C LYS A 21 -15.18 4.34 3.81
N THR A 22 -16.10 3.41 3.60
CA THR A 22 -17.21 3.55 2.66
C THR A 22 -18.44 2.79 3.16
N ASN A 23 -19.61 3.29 2.82
CA ASN A 23 -20.89 2.71 3.24
C ASN A 23 -21.57 1.92 2.12
N ASN A 24 -21.02 2.01 0.90
CA ASN A 24 -21.59 1.42 -0.31
C ASN A 24 -20.62 0.40 -0.92
N ASN A 25 -20.01 0.76 -2.04
CA ASN A 25 -19.21 -0.12 -2.88
C ASN A 25 -17.73 0.26 -2.80
N LEU A 26 -16.93 -0.65 -2.25
CA LEU A 26 -15.48 -0.52 -2.17
C LEU A 26 -14.85 -0.32 -3.55
N GLU A 27 -15.27 -1.07 -4.55
CA GLU A 27 -14.67 -1.04 -5.88
C GLU A 27 -14.89 0.30 -6.58
N GLN A 28 -16.11 0.83 -6.48
CA GLN A 28 -16.43 2.15 -7.00
C GLN A 28 -15.57 3.22 -6.31
N ARG A 29 -15.44 3.15 -4.98
CA ARG A 29 -14.67 4.13 -4.21
C ARG A 29 -13.18 4.10 -4.55
N VAL A 30 -12.61 2.91 -4.73
CA VAL A 30 -11.21 2.73 -5.13
C VAL A 30 -10.98 3.26 -6.54
N ARG A 31 -11.93 3.06 -7.46
CA ARG A 31 -11.88 3.61 -8.81
C ARG A 31 -11.87 5.13 -8.78
N GLU A 32 -12.84 5.76 -8.11
CA GLU A 32 -12.91 7.22 -7.95
C GLU A 32 -11.61 7.83 -7.39
N LEU A 33 -11.00 7.16 -6.42
CA LEU A 33 -9.72 7.59 -5.83
C LEU A 33 -8.53 7.40 -6.76
N SER A 34 -8.57 6.39 -7.63
CA SER A 34 -7.51 6.10 -8.60
C SER A 34 -7.60 7.00 -9.84
N THR A 35 -8.81 7.36 -10.27
CA THR A 35 -9.05 8.32 -11.36
C THR A 35 -8.62 9.74 -10.97
N SER A 36 -8.65 10.06 -9.67
CA SER A 36 -8.20 11.35 -9.17
C SER A 36 -6.70 11.55 -9.44
N THR A 37 -6.32 12.61 -10.17
CA THR A 37 -4.94 12.98 -10.57
C THR A 37 -3.94 13.20 -9.42
N SER A 38 -4.35 12.90 -8.18
CA SER A 38 -3.56 13.08 -6.96
C SER A 38 -2.55 11.95 -6.73
N SER A 39 -2.57 10.87 -7.52
CA SER A 39 -1.58 9.79 -7.45
C SER A 39 -1.14 9.35 -8.83
N PRO A 40 0.18 9.13 -9.06
CA PRO A 40 0.71 8.76 -10.38
C PRO A 40 0.48 7.29 -10.76
N LEU A 41 0.05 6.44 -9.83
CA LEU A 41 -0.34 5.05 -10.08
C LEU A 41 -1.69 4.74 -9.40
N PRO A 42 -2.44 3.73 -9.86
CA PRO A 42 -3.70 3.34 -9.23
C PRO A 42 -3.49 2.82 -7.80
N PHE A 43 -4.53 2.92 -6.97
CA PHE A 43 -4.50 2.36 -5.62
C PHE A 43 -4.83 0.86 -5.65
N THR A 44 -4.09 0.09 -4.86
CA THR A 44 -4.37 -1.32 -4.62
C THR A 44 -5.03 -1.49 -3.26
N VAL A 45 -6.08 -2.32 -3.18
CA VAL A 45 -6.69 -2.71 -1.92
C VAL A 45 -5.78 -3.72 -1.23
N PHE A 46 -5.13 -3.30 -0.15
CA PHE A 46 -4.35 -4.23 0.67
C PHE A 46 -5.26 -5.02 1.62
N TYR A 47 -6.26 -4.35 2.19
CA TYR A 47 -7.21 -4.96 3.10
C TYR A 47 -8.55 -4.24 3.08
N ALA A 48 -9.64 -4.99 3.22
CA ALA A 48 -10.96 -4.44 3.46
C ALA A 48 -11.80 -5.39 4.32
N CYS A 49 -12.54 -4.81 5.27
CA CYS A 49 -13.42 -5.55 6.16
C CYS A 49 -14.69 -4.76 6.50
N LEU A 50 -15.76 -5.50 6.80
CA LEU A 50 -16.97 -4.94 7.39
C LEU A 50 -16.77 -4.75 8.89
N VAL A 51 -17.25 -3.62 9.39
CA VAL A 51 -17.22 -3.25 10.80
C VAL A 51 -18.59 -2.74 11.25
N LYS A 52 -18.83 -2.80 12.56
CA LYS A 52 -20.10 -2.36 13.14
C LYS A 52 -20.27 -0.84 13.10
N ASP A 53 -19.18 -0.11 13.29
CA ASP A 53 -19.12 1.35 13.32
C ASP A 53 -17.80 1.79 12.67
N ALA A 54 -17.85 2.13 11.38
CA ALA A 54 -16.65 2.47 10.64
C ALA A 54 -16.10 3.82 11.06
N GLN A 55 -16.96 4.75 11.47
CA GLN A 55 -16.52 6.05 11.96
C GLN A 55 -15.71 5.92 13.25
N PHE A 56 -16.18 5.12 14.20
CA PHE A 56 -15.45 4.89 15.44
C PHE A 56 -14.12 4.19 15.18
N VAL A 57 -14.12 3.12 14.38
CA VAL A 57 -12.90 2.34 14.11
C VAL A 57 -11.88 3.15 13.30
N GLU A 58 -12.30 3.88 12.27
CA GLU A 58 -11.42 4.78 11.50
C GLU A 58 -10.79 5.84 12.41
N HIS A 59 -11.59 6.50 13.24
CA HIS A 59 -11.08 7.52 14.15
C HIS A 59 -10.06 6.94 15.13
N LYS A 60 -10.32 5.75 15.67
CA LYS A 60 -9.37 5.05 16.55
C LYS A 60 -8.10 4.63 15.83
N LEU A 61 -8.17 4.21 14.56
CA LEU A 61 -6.98 3.91 13.77
C LEU A 61 -6.17 5.18 13.48
N HIS A 62 -6.84 6.28 13.12
CA HIS A 62 -6.17 7.55 12.88
C HIS A 62 -5.48 8.08 14.14
N ASP A 63 -6.14 7.98 15.29
CA ASP A 63 -5.59 8.37 16.60
C ASP A 63 -4.41 7.47 17.00
N ALA A 64 -4.56 6.15 16.86
CA ALA A 64 -3.50 5.18 17.19
C ALA A 64 -2.25 5.30 16.30
N PHE A 65 -2.39 5.85 15.09
CA PHE A 65 -1.31 6.02 14.12
C PHE A 65 -1.01 7.49 13.79
N ASP A 66 -1.47 8.44 14.60
CA ASP A 66 -1.31 9.87 14.32
C ASP A 66 0.17 10.27 14.29
N ASP A 67 1.01 9.65 15.12
CA ASP A 67 2.47 9.81 15.13
C ASP A 67 3.13 9.41 13.79
N ASN A 68 2.49 8.53 13.02
CA ASN A 68 2.96 8.07 11.71
C ASN A 68 2.33 8.84 10.56
N ARG A 69 1.54 9.86 10.84
CA ARG A 69 0.81 10.63 9.84
C ARG A 69 1.75 11.61 9.14
N VAL A 70 1.74 11.57 7.80
CA VAL A 70 2.69 12.33 6.98
C VAL A 70 2.25 13.78 6.83
N ASN A 71 0.94 14.01 6.83
CA ASN A 71 0.36 15.33 6.78
C ASN A 71 -0.94 15.32 7.61
N PRO A 72 -1.07 16.20 8.63
CA PRO A 72 -2.25 16.24 9.49
C PRO A 72 -3.55 16.56 8.74
N LYS A 73 -3.47 17.14 7.53
CA LYS A 73 -4.64 17.40 6.66
C LYS A 73 -5.02 16.23 5.75
N ARG A 74 -4.18 15.19 5.64
CA ARG A 74 -4.42 14.06 4.74
C ARG A 74 -4.44 12.73 5.49
N GLU A 75 -5.11 11.74 4.94
CA GLU A 75 -5.27 10.41 5.55
C GLU A 75 -4.19 9.44 5.06
N PHE A 76 -2.94 9.91 4.99
CA PHE A 76 -1.80 9.10 4.59
C PHE A 76 -0.87 8.87 5.77
N PHE A 77 -0.56 7.59 6.00
CA PHE A 77 0.25 7.13 7.12
C PHE A 77 1.49 6.42 6.59
N ARG A 78 2.63 6.68 7.21
CA ARG A 78 3.89 5.99 6.92
C ARG A 78 4.08 4.84 7.91
N ILE A 79 3.34 3.76 7.68
CA ILE A 79 3.35 2.56 8.52
C ILE A 79 3.20 1.30 7.65
N ALA A 80 3.72 0.18 8.12
CA ALA A 80 3.55 -1.11 7.49
C ALA A 80 2.05 -1.51 7.50
N PRO A 81 1.46 -1.87 6.34
CA PRO A 81 0.03 -2.15 6.24
C PRO A 81 -0.40 -3.34 7.10
N GLU A 82 0.48 -4.30 7.35
CA GLU A 82 0.25 -5.45 8.22
C GLU A 82 -0.10 -5.03 9.65
N ARG A 83 0.46 -3.91 10.14
CA ARG A 83 0.16 -3.38 11.49
C ARG A 83 -1.27 -2.83 11.57
N VAL A 84 -1.71 -2.15 10.51
CA VAL A 84 -3.08 -1.62 10.42
C VAL A 84 -4.08 -2.77 10.32
N VAL A 85 -3.75 -3.80 9.52
CA VAL A 85 -4.56 -5.02 9.42
C VAL A 85 -4.68 -5.71 10.78
N ALA A 86 -3.59 -5.86 11.52
CA ALA A 86 -3.63 -6.48 12.85
C ALA A 86 -4.58 -5.73 13.82
N ALA A 87 -4.59 -4.39 13.77
CA ALA A 87 -5.52 -3.59 14.55
C ALA A 87 -6.98 -3.75 14.05
N LEU A 88 -7.20 -3.77 12.74
CA LEU A 88 -8.51 -3.97 12.13
C LEU A 88 -9.11 -5.34 12.46
N LYS A 89 -8.30 -6.39 12.54
CA LYS A 89 -8.75 -7.74 12.92
C LYS A 89 -9.40 -7.82 14.30
N LEU A 90 -9.15 -6.85 15.19
CA LEU A 90 -9.80 -6.80 16.50
C LEU A 90 -11.23 -6.24 16.43
N ALA A 91 -11.53 -5.47 15.38
CA ALA A 91 -12.82 -4.81 15.20
C ALA A 91 -13.61 -5.32 13.97
N GLU A 92 -13.01 -6.20 13.17
CA GLU A 92 -13.63 -6.76 11.97
C GLU A 92 -14.79 -7.70 12.32
N LEU A 93 -15.85 -7.60 11.53
CA LEU A 93 -16.95 -8.55 11.52
C LEU A 93 -16.75 -9.58 10.40
N GLU A 94 -16.34 -9.12 9.22
CA GLU A 94 -16.18 -9.95 8.04
C GLU A 94 -15.08 -9.41 7.13
N ASN A 95 -14.20 -10.29 6.65
CA ASN A 95 -13.19 -9.92 5.67
C ASN A 95 -13.79 -9.95 4.26
N ILE A 96 -13.69 -8.83 3.55
CA ILE A 96 -14.18 -8.67 2.17
C ILE A 96 -13.05 -8.30 1.20
N THR A 97 -11.81 -8.67 1.54
CA THR A 97 -10.63 -8.27 0.77
C THR A 97 -10.63 -8.99 -0.58
N SER A 98 -10.90 -8.24 -1.66
CA SER A 98 -10.76 -8.73 -3.03
C SER A 98 -9.29 -8.91 -3.39
N LYS A 99 -8.90 -10.11 -3.84
CA LYS A 99 -7.54 -10.40 -4.34
C LYS A 99 -7.27 -9.85 -5.75
N ARG A 100 -8.27 -9.24 -6.39
CA ARG A 100 -8.15 -8.68 -7.74
C ARG A 100 -7.83 -7.20 -7.62
N ASP A 101 -6.85 -6.76 -8.39
CA ASP A 101 -6.56 -5.34 -8.55
C ASP A 101 -7.77 -4.65 -9.22
N ILE A 102 -8.20 -3.53 -8.65
CA ILE A 102 -9.35 -2.77 -9.13
C ILE A 102 -8.79 -1.64 -10.00
N VAL A 103 -8.61 -1.94 -11.28
CA VAL A 103 -8.11 -1.00 -12.29
C VAL A 103 -9.24 -0.60 -13.25
N GLU A 104 -9.20 0.64 -13.72
CA GLU A 104 -10.21 1.18 -14.65
C GLU A 104 -9.83 0.89 -16.10
N THR A 105 -8.55 1.07 -16.45
CA THR A 105 -8.05 0.91 -17.82
C THR A 105 -6.98 -0.16 -17.93
N LYS A 106 -6.75 -0.65 -19.14
CA LYS A 106 -5.66 -1.59 -19.44
C LYS A 106 -4.28 -0.91 -19.29
N GLU A 107 -4.20 0.39 -19.55
CA GLU A 107 -2.97 1.19 -19.38
C GLU A 107 -2.59 1.31 -17.90
N ASP A 108 -3.56 1.49 -17.01
CA ASP A 108 -3.33 1.49 -15.55
C ASP A 108 -2.82 0.13 -15.06
N GLN A 109 -3.35 -0.96 -15.62
CA GLN A 109 -2.89 -2.30 -15.32
C GLN A 109 -1.43 -2.49 -15.75
N ASP A 110 -1.10 -2.11 -17.00
CA ASP A 110 0.26 -2.23 -17.53
C ASP A 110 1.26 -1.37 -16.73
N ALA A 111 0.85 -0.16 -16.30
CA ALA A 111 1.66 0.71 -15.46
C ALA A 111 1.87 0.12 -14.05
N LEU A 112 0.84 -0.48 -13.45
CA LEU A 112 0.93 -1.17 -12.17
C LEU A 112 1.87 -2.39 -12.25
N ASP A 113 1.74 -3.19 -13.30
CA ASP A 113 2.58 -4.37 -13.53
C ASP A 113 4.03 -4.00 -13.81
N ALA A 114 4.27 -2.92 -14.56
CA ALA A 114 5.61 -2.36 -14.77
C ALA A 114 6.24 -1.90 -13.45
N ALA A 115 5.49 -1.16 -12.62
CA ALA A 115 5.97 -0.71 -11.31
C ALA A 115 6.31 -1.89 -10.38
N ARG A 116 5.48 -2.95 -10.38
CA ARG A 116 5.72 -4.18 -9.62
C ARG A 116 6.96 -4.93 -10.10
N LYS A 117 7.19 -5.01 -11.43
CA LYS A 117 8.41 -5.62 -11.99
C LYS A 117 9.67 -4.87 -11.57
N ILE A 118 9.65 -3.54 -11.64
CA ILE A 118 10.78 -2.70 -11.20
C ILE A 118 11.08 -2.91 -9.71
N ARG A 119 10.03 -3.10 -8.89
CA ARG A 119 10.14 -3.33 -7.44
C ARG A 119 10.41 -4.77 -7.05
N SER A 120 10.37 -5.72 -7.98
CA SER A 120 10.63 -7.11 -7.65
C SER A 120 11.98 -7.21 -6.95
N ARG A 121 12.01 -7.93 -5.81
CA ARG A 121 13.23 -8.13 -5.03
C ARG A 121 14.34 -8.55 -5.97
N PHE A 122 15.51 -7.90 -5.85
CA PHE A 122 16.71 -8.29 -6.59
C PHE A 122 16.85 -9.81 -6.54
N ASN A 123 16.74 -10.44 -7.70
CA ASN A 123 16.96 -11.86 -7.86
C ASN A 123 18.22 -12.06 -8.72
N PHE A 124 18.94 -13.14 -8.48
CA PHE A 124 20.19 -13.42 -9.20
C PHE A 124 19.97 -13.60 -10.71
N GLU A 125 18.75 -13.96 -11.13
CA GLU A 125 18.37 -14.02 -12.54
C GLU A 125 18.40 -12.63 -13.22
N MET A 126 17.95 -11.57 -12.54
CA MET A 126 18.00 -10.19 -13.04
C MET A 126 19.44 -9.71 -13.26
N ALA A 127 20.39 -10.20 -12.45
CA ALA A 127 21.81 -9.93 -12.61
C ALA A 127 22.51 -10.89 -13.58
N LYS A 128 21.76 -11.79 -14.24
CA LYS A 128 22.28 -12.86 -15.11
C LYS A 128 23.37 -13.71 -14.44
N ILE A 129 23.25 -13.91 -13.13
CA ILE A 129 24.20 -14.71 -12.36
C ILE A 129 23.79 -16.18 -12.50
N PRO A 130 24.62 -17.04 -13.11
CA PRO A 130 24.27 -18.45 -13.32
C PRO A 130 24.23 -19.22 -11.99
N LEU A 131 23.44 -20.30 -11.97
CA LEU A 131 23.40 -21.24 -10.84
C LEU A 131 24.81 -21.80 -10.61
N GLY A 132 25.34 -21.60 -9.40
CA GLY A 132 26.70 -22.00 -9.02
C GLY A 132 27.74 -20.87 -9.06
N ALA A 133 27.34 -19.63 -9.36
CA ALA A 133 28.23 -18.50 -9.25
C ALA A 133 28.57 -18.18 -7.78
N GLU A 134 29.85 -17.96 -7.51
CA GLU A 134 30.34 -17.47 -6.22
C GLU A 134 30.32 -15.94 -6.21
N ILE A 135 29.70 -15.38 -5.17
CA ILE A 135 29.62 -13.93 -4.97
C ILE A 135 30.54 -13.52 -3.82
N TYR A 136 31.39 -12.53 -4.07
CA TYR A 136 32.34 -11.98 -3.10
C TYR A 136 31.88 -10.57 -2.70
N PHE A 137 31.63 -10.36 -1.41
CA PHE A 137 31.32 -9.05 -0.87
C PHE A 137 32.61 -8.26 -0.64
N THR A 138 32.74 -7.11 -1.32
CA THR A 138 33.87 -6.20 -1.14
C THR A 138 33.36 -4.85 -0.65
N GLU A 139 33.79 -4.43 0.53
CA GLU A 139 33.48 -3.11 1.08
C GLU A 139 34.42 -2.06 0.46
N MET A 140 33.94 -1.29 -0.51
CA MET A 140 34.68 -0.12 -1.01
C MET A 140 34.50 1.05 -0.05
N LYS A 141 35.55 1.39 0.70
CA LYS A 141 35.61 2.64 1.46
C LYS A 141 35.60 3.82 0.47
N THR A 142 34.46 4.50 0.36
CA THR A 142 34.36 5.79 -0.33
C THR A 142 35.28 6.80 0.37
N LYS A 143 36.42 7.13 -0.27
CA LYS A 143 37.22 8.28 0.14
C LYS A 143 36.41 9.54 -0.13
N LYS A 144 36.07 10.29 0.93
CA LYS A 144 35.63 11.68 0.79
C LYS A 144 36.77 12.48 0.14
N PRO A 145 36.51 13.33 -0.87
CA PRO A 145 37.50 14.30 -1.31
C PRO A 145 37.71 15.29 -0.17
N GLU A 146 38.93 15.37 0.35
CA GLU A 146 39.37 16.49 1.18
C GLU A 146 39.59 17.69 0.25
N LEU A 147 38.95 18.81 0.58
CA LEU A 147 39.12 20.13 -0.02
C LEU A 147 40.33 20.83 0.61
#